data_AF-A0A843V7E9-F1
#
_entry.id   AF-A0A843V7E9-F1
#
_cell.length_a   1.000
_cell.length_b   1.000
_cell.length_c   1.000
_cell.angle_alpha   90.00
_cell.angle_beta   90.00
_cell.angle_gamma   90.00
#
_symmetry.space_group_name_H-M   'P 1'
#
loop_
_entity.id
_entity.type
_entity.pdbx_description
1 polymer ?
#
loop_
_entity_poly.entity_id
_entity_poly.type
_entity_poly.pdbx_seq_one_letter_code
_entity_poly.pdbx_strand_id
1 'polypeptide(L)'
;MEQQQQQQQAEAARNAKESLDMAFQMSNILDTGLDRHTLSLLVALCDRGVNPESLAALVREFSPPSPAAPNSAAASTAPGTPSAAAIPKESIFHHRLRPQP
;
A
#
# COMPACT_ATOMS: atom_id res chain seq x y z
N MET A 1 -13.99 29.58 -38.17
CA MET A 1 -13.79 29.47 -36.71
C MET A 1 -14.18 28.09 -36.21
N GLU A 2 -15.39 27.57 -36.49
CA GLU A 2 -15.80 26.21 -36.07
C GLU A 2 -14.89 25.08 -36.56
N GLN A 3 -14.47 25.09 -37.83
CA GLN A 3 -13.50 24.09 -38.33
C GLN A 3 -12.18 24.09 -37.56
N GLN A 4 -11.72 25.26 -37.12
CA GLN A 4 -10.47 25.40 -36.37
C GLN A 4 -10.62 24.89 -34.93
N GLN A 5 -11.79 25.12 -34.30
CA GLN A 5 -12.11 24.59 -32.97
C GLN A 5 -12.25 23.05 -32.98
N GLN A 6 -12.85 22.50 -34.03
CA GLN A 6 -13.01 21.06 -34.18
C GLN A 6 -11.66 20.36 -34.41
N GLN A 7 -10.76 21.00 -35.15
CA GLN A 7 -9.38 20.51 -35.35
C GLN A 7 -8.58 20.51 -34.05
N GLN A 8 -8.69 21.57 -33.25
CA GLN A 8 -8.04 21.64 -31.93
C GLN A 8 -8.55 20.58 -30.96
N GLN A 9 -9.86 20.32 -30.92
CA GLN A 9 -10.41 19.25 -30.09
C GLN A 9 -9.92 17.87 -30.52
N ALA A 10 -9.83 17.60 -31.83
CA ALA A 10 -9.31 16.34 -32.33
C ALA A 10 -7.84 16.12 -31.95
N GLU A 11 -7.03 17.18 -32.04
CA GLU A 11 -5.61 17.13 -31.68
C GLU A 11 -5.42 16.98 -30.16
N ALA A 12 -6.20 17.69 -29.35
CA ALA A 12 -6.20 17.54 -27.90
C ALA A 12 -6.62 16.12 -27.46
N ALA A 13 -7.66 15.55 -28.08
CA ALA A 13 -8.10 14.19 -27.81
C ALA A 13 -7.02 13.16 -28.19
N ARG A 14 -6.32 13.38 -29.31
CA ARG A 14 -5.20 12.54 -29.73
C ARG A 14 -4.05 12.61 -28.74
N ASN A 15 -3.67 13.81 -28.32
CA ASN A 15 -2.59 14.02 -27.34
C ASN A 15 -2.92 13.37 -25.99
N ALA A 16 -4.14 13.53 -25.49
CA ALA A 16 -4.59 12.87 -24.26
C ALA A 16 -4.52 11.34 -24.34
N LYS A 17 -4.92 10.77 -25.49
CA LYS A 17 -4.84 9.32 -25.72
C LYS A 17 -3.41 8.80 -25.73
N GLU A 18 -2.49 9.55 -26.33
CA GLU A 18 -1.06 9.21 -26.39
C GLU A 18 -0.40 9.32 -25.02
N SER A 19 -0.70 10.38 -24.27
CA SER A 19 -0.26 10.55 -22.88
C SER A 19 -0.74 9.39 -21.99
N LEU A 20 -1.99 8.96 -22.13
CA LEU A 20 -2.52 7.83 -21.37
C LEU A 20 -1.84 6.51 -21.79
N ASP A 21 -1.48 6.35 -23.06
CA ASP A 21 -0.79 5.16 -23.55
C ASP A 21 0.62 5.03 -22.97
N MET A 22 1.35 6.13 -22.93
CA MET A 22 2.68 6.19 -22.31
C MET A 22 2.61 5.87 -20.82
N ALA A 23 1.62 6.43 -20.11
CA ALA A 23 1.39 6.12 -18.71
C ALA A 23 1.09 4.62 -18.49
N PHE A 24 0.33 3.99 -19.40
CA PHE A 24 0.03 2.56 -19.34
C PHE A 24 1.26 1.69 -19.62
N GLN A 25 2.14 2.09 -20.56
CA GLN A 25 3.42 1.40 -20.72
C GLN A 25 4.28 1.49 -19.46
N MET A 26 4.35 2.67 -18.83
CA MET A 26 5.05 2.83 -17.56
C MET A 26 4.47 1.92 -16.46
N SER A 27 3.13 1.83 -16.36
CA SER A 27 2.46 1.01 -15.36
C SER A 27 2.71 -0.49 -15.55
N ASN A 28 2.83 -0.94 -16.80
CA ASN A 28 3.20 -2.32 -17.13
C ASN A 28 4.67 -2.64 -16.82
N ILE A 29 5.59 -1.71 -17.11
CA ILE A 29 7.01 -1.88 -16.78
C ILE A 29 7.19 -2.02 -15.26
N LEU A 30 6.41 -1.28 -14.49
CA LEU A 30 6.42 -1.33 -13.02
C LEU A 30 5.56 -2.45 -12.43
N ASP A 31 4.98 -3.33 -13.27
CA ASP A 31 4.11 -4.46 -12.89
C ASP A 31 3.01 -4.07 -11.88
N THR A 32 2.42 -2.87 -12.06
CA THR A 32 1.40 -2.36 -11.13
C THR A 32 0.06 -3.10 -11.20
N GLY A 33 -0.16 -3.89 -12.26
CA GLY A 33 -1.39 -4.66 -12.47
C GLY A 33 -2.63 -3.82 -12.81
N LEU A 34 -2.46 -2.55 -13.20
CA LEU A 34 -3.58 -1.64 -13.48
C LEU A 34 -4.05 -1.76 -14.94
N ASP A 35 -5.36 -1.91 -15.13
CA ASP A 35 -5.99 -1.82 -16.45
C ASP A 35 -6.03 -0.38 -16.98
N ARG A 36 -6.08 -0.22 -18.30
CA ARG A 36 -6.13 1.07 -19.00
C ARG A 36 -7.33 1.92 -18.57
N HIS A 37 -8.48 1.30 -18.26
CA HIS A 37 -9.66 2.00 -17.74
C HIS A 37 -9.41 2.54 -16.34
N THR A 38 -8.88 1.71 -15.44
CA THR A 38 -8.53 2.11 -14.08
C THR A 38 -7.52 3.25 -14.09
N LEU A 39 -6.44 3.12 -14.86
CA LEU A 39 -5.43 4.17 -15.00
C LEU A 39 -6.03 5.51 -15.48
N SER A 40 -6.93 5.46 -16.46
CA SER A 40 -7.65 6.65 -16.95
C SER A 40 -8.46 7.34 -15.84
N LEU A 41 -9.15 6.55 -15.01
CA LEU A 41 -9.89 7.06 -13.87
C LEU A 41 -8.97 7.69 -12.82
N LEU A 42 -7.83 7.04 -12.52
CA LEU A 42 -6.84 7.56 -11.58
C LEU A 42 -6.27 8.91 -12.06
N VAL A 43 -5.94 9.03 -13.35
CA VAL A 43 -5.48 10.29 -13.95
C VAL A 43 -6.53 11.38 -13.82
N ALA A 44 -7.81 11.09 -14.11
CA ALA A 44 -8.90 12.06 -13.97
C ALA A 44 -9.16 12.48 -12.52
N LEU A 45 -8.92 11.60 -11.55
CA LEU A 45 -9.01 11.93 -10.12
C LEU A 45 -7.83 12.80 -9.68
N CYS A 46 -6.62 12.48 -10.12
CA CYS A 46 -5.43 13.29 -9.86
C CYS A 46 -5.54 14.71 -10.47
N ASP A 47 -6.11 14.84 -11.68
CA ASP A 47 -6.36 16.13 -12.32
C ASP A 47 -7.30 17.03 -11.49
N ARG A 48 -8.22 16.42 -10.73
CA ARG A 48 -9.11 17.12 -9.78
C ARG A 48 -8.46 17.43 -8.44
N GLY A 49 -7.17 17.14 -8.27
CA GLY A 49 -6.41 17.41 -7.05
C GLY A 49 -6.55 16.34 -5.97
N VAL A 50 -7.04 15.15 -6.30
CA VAL A 50 -7.01 14.01 -5.36
C VAL A 50 -5.56 13.62 -5.11
N ASN A 51 -5.22 13.37 -3.84
CA ASN A 51 -3.89 12.94 -3.45
C ASN A 51 -3.57 11.54 -4.02
N PRO A 52 -2.47 11.36 -4.78
CA PRO A 52 -2.14 10.09 -5.41
C PRO A 52 -1.75 8.99 -4.41
N GLU A 53 -1.19 9.33 -3.23
CA GLU A 53 -0.87 8.34 -2.19
C GLU A 53 -2.12 7.73 -1.58
N SER A 54 -3.13 8.56 -1.27
CA SER A 54 -4.43 8.06 -0.79
C SER A 54 -5.11 7.16 -1.80
N LEU A 55 -5.01 7.52 -3.08
CA LEU A 55 -5.56 6.76 -4.18
C LEU A 55 -4.85 5.41 -4.36
N ALA A 56 -3.51 5.38 -4.20
CA ALA A 56 -2.73 4.15 -4.24
C ALA A 56 -3.13 3.18 -3.12
N ALA A 57 -3.40 3.67 -1.91
CA ALA A 57 -3.85 2.84 -0.79
C ALA A 57 -5.18 2.13 -1.12
N LEU A 58 -6.15 2.86 -1.67
CA LEU A 58 -7.45 2.30 -2.09
C LEU A 58 -7.27 1.28 -3.23
N VAL A 59 -6.46 1.59 -4.24
CA VAL A 59 -6.21 0.68 -5.36
C VAL A 59 -5.62 -0.65 -4.88
N ARG A 60 -4.73 -0.63 -3.87
CA ARG A 60 -4.15 -1.84 -3.27
C ARG A 60 -5.16 -2.65 -2.46
N GLU A 61 -6.18 -2.02 -1.89
CA GLU A 61 -7.25 -2.68 -1.15
C GLU A 61 -8.30 -3.32 -2.08
N PHE A 62 -8.59 -2.67 -3.22
CA PHE A 62 -9.53 -3.17 -4.23
C PHE A 62 -8.91 -4.16 -5.21
N SER A 63 -7.58 -4.12 -5.42
CA SER A 63 -6.90 -5.11 -6.24
C SER A 63 -6.85 -6.44 -5.49
N PRO A 64 -7.31 -7.55 -6.08
CA PRO A 64 -7.07 -8.87 -5.50
C PRO A 64 -5.56 -9.05 -5.28
N PRO A 65 -5.14 -9.80 -4.25
CA PRO A 65 -3.73 -10.04 -4.00
C PRO A 65 -3.12 -10.69 -5.24
N SER A 66 -2.30 -9.93 -5.97
CA SER A 66 -1.46 -10.49 -7.02
C SER A 66 -0.58 -11.57 -6.37
N PRO A 67 -0.51 -12.80 -6.90
CA PRO A 67 0.25 -13.89 -6.29
C PRO A 67 1.78 -13.70 -6.30
N ALA A 68 2.28 -12.50 -6.61
CA ALA A 68 3.71 -12.18 -6.65
C ALA A 68 4.16 -11.37 -5.42
N ALA A 69 4.39 -12.08 -4.32
CA ALA A 69 5.55 -11.97 -3.42
C ALA A 69 5.14 -12.30 -1.97
N PRO A 70 5.70 -13.37 -1.36
CA PRO A 70 5.70 -13.46 0.09
C PRO A 70 6.55 -12.29 0.59
N ASN A 71 5.89 -11.27 1.13
CA ASN A 71 6.53 -10.26 1.95
C ASN A 71 7.42 -11.00 2.97
N SER A 72 8.73 -10.91 2.79
CA SER A 72 9.73 -11.31 3.77
C SER A 72 9.67 -10.34 4.95
N ALA A 73 8.56 -10.38 5.67
CA ALA A 73 8.33 -9.72 6.94
C ALA A 73 8.22 -10.81 8.03
N ALA A 74 9.26 -11.64 8.15
CA ALA A 74 9.46 -12.53 9.29
C ALA A 74 10.93 -12.97 9.39
N ALA A 75 11.86 -12.02 9.35
CA ALA A 75 13.21 -12.24 9.84
C ALA A 75 13.41 -11.38 11.08
N SER A 76 13.83 -12.04 12.17
CA SER A 76 14.32 -11.48 13.44
C SER A 76 13.33 -11.47 14.61
N THR A 77 13.07 -12.63 15.21
CA THR A 77 13.41 -12.84 16.64
C THR A 77 13.30 -14.33 16.99
N ALA A 78 14.43 -15.03 16.95
CA ALA A 78 14.60 -16.24 17.73
C ALA A 78 14.86 -15.85 19.19
N PRO A 79 14.23 -16.53 20.15
CA PRO A 79 14.92 -16.94 21.35
C PRO A 79 14.77 -18.46 21.47
N GLY A 80 15.85 -19.23 21.44
CA GLY A 80 16.72 -19.34 22.61
C GLY A 80 16.30 -20.59 23.39
N THR A 81 16.87 -21.73 23.01
CA THR A 81 17.06 -22.98 23.77
C THR A 81 16.49 -23.04 25.21
N PRO A 82 15.64 -24.04 25.56
CA PRO A 82 15.40 -24.40 26.95
C PRO A 82 16.63 -25.13 27.50
N SER A 83 17.60 -24.38 28.02
CA SER A 83 18.74 -24.92 28.76
C SER A 83 18.34 -25.11 30.23
N ALA A 84 18.56 -26.33 30.70
CA ALA A 84 18.26 -26.83 32.03
C ALA A 84 18.87 -26.02 33.18
N ALA A 85 18.20 -26.08 34.33
CA ALA A 85 18.73 -26.11 35.71
C ALA A 85 18.10 -25.07 36.67
N ALA A 86 17.35 -25.62 37.63
CA ALA A 86 17.40 -25.35 39.07
C ALA A 86 17.53 -23.90 39.58
N ILE A 87 16.58 -23.46 40.40
CA ILE A 87 16.72 -23.08 41.83
C ILE A 87 15.37 -22.48 42.31
N PRO A 88 14.62 -23.15 43.20
CA PRO A 88 13.53 -22.52 43.95
C PRO A 88 14.08 -21.80 45.18
N LYS A 89 13.72 -20.52 45.35
CA LYS A 89 13.98 -19.78 46.59
C LYS A 89 12.73 -19.02 47.01
N GLU A 90 11.98 -19.69 47.89
CA GLU A 90 11.18 -19.14 48.98
C GLU A 90 11.00 -17.62 48.93
N SER A 91 9.93 -17.20 48.26
CA SER A 91 9.34 -15.87 48.47
C SER A 91 8.66 -15.88 49.82
N ILE A 92 9.50 -15.58 50.81
CA ILE A 92 9.21 -15.10 52.14
C ILE A 92 8.21 -13.93 52.01
N PHE A 93 6.92 -14.25 51.99
CA PHE A 93 5.83 -13.28 52.02
C PHE A 93 5.78 -12.64 53.42
N HIS A 94 6.77 -11.80 53.71
CA HIS A 94 6.70 -10.82 54.79
C HIS A 94 5.85 -9.65 54.31
N HIS A 95 4.56 -9.68 54.68
CA HIS A 95 3.69 -8.53 55.02
C HIS A 95 2.25 -8.70 54.52
N ARG A 96 1.46 -9.47 55.25
CA ARG A 96 0.06 -9.07 55.50
C ARG A 96 -0.42 -9.68 56.81
N LEU A 97 -0.31 -8.91 57.88
CA LEU A 97 -1.24 -8.80 59.02
C LEU A 97 -0.55 -7.94 60.09
N ARG A 98 -0.73 -6.62 59.96
CA ARG A 98 -0.46 -5.65 61.03
C ARG A 98 -1.72 -5.61 61.91
N PRO A 99 -1.68 -5.98 63.19
CA PRO A 99 -2.69 -5.59 64.15
C PRO A 99 -2.41 -4.13 64.58
N GLN A 100 -3.39 -3.25 64.42
CA GLN A 100 -3.40 -1.91 65.02
C GLN A 100 -4.06 -2.02 66.42
N PRO A 101 -3.71 -1.12 67.35
CA PRO A 101 -4.06 -1.23 68.78
C PRO A 101 -5.56 -1.13 69.08
#